data_AF-A0A1I5CUB1-F1
#
_entry.id   AF-A0A1I5CUB1-F1
#
_cell.length_a   1.000
_cell.length_b   1.000
_cell.length_c   1.000
_cell.angle_alpha   90.00
_cell.angle_beta   90.00
_cell.angle_gamma   90.00
#
_symmetry.space_group_name_H-M   'P 1'
#
loop_
_entity.id
_entity.type
_entity.pdbx_description
1 polymer ?
#
loop_
_entity_poly.entity_id
_entity_poly.type
_entity_poly.pdbx_seq_one_letter_code
_entity_poly.pdbx_strand_id
1 'polypeptide(L)'
;MAHEWKPSDIARLRLVAQRIHQPGRAGPLETVTDLTAMQGQDLPGVLWSIGLRTPDATEADVRAAFDRAELVRSWPMRGTLHVTTPDDVRMILPLSRNRLVTSFATRHRELGITAEDVGAR
;
A
#
# COMPACT_ATOMS: atom_id res chain seq x y z
N MET A 1 -7.21 -31.66 -17.50
CA MET A 1 -6.12 -31.11 -18.33
C MET A 1 -5.37 -30.08 -17.49
N ALA A 2 -4.15 -30.37 -17.05
CA ALA A 2 -3.34 -29.36 -16.37
C ALA A 2 -2.93 -28.33 -17.43
N HIS A 3 -3.34 -27.08 -17.26
CA HIS A 3 -2.86 -25.98 -18.11
C HIS A 3 -1.41 -25.71 -17.73
N GLU A 4 -0.48 -25.97 -18.66
CA GLU A 4 0.94 -25.69 -18.45
C GLU A 4 1.19 -24.19 -18.68
N TRP A 5 1.28 -23.44 -17.59
CA TRP A 5 1.56 -21.99 -17.62
C TRP A 5 3.05 -21.73 -17.77
N LYS A 6 3.45 -20.93 -18.77
CA LYS A 6 4.82 -20.40 -18.85
C LYS A 6 4.97 -19.17 -17.94
N PRO A 7 6.19 -18.82 -17.50
CA PRO A 7 6.42 -17.58 -16.74
C PRO A 7 5.90 -16.32 -17.44
N SER A 8 5.95 -16.28 -18.78
CA SER A 8 5.39 -15.19 -19.59
C SER A 8 3.88 -15.05 -19.45
N ASP A 9 3.18 -16.16 -19.28
CA ASP A 9 1.72 -16.17 -19.19
C ASP A 9 1.30 -15.60 -17.84
N ILE A 10 1.98 -16.02 -16.76
CA ILE A 10 1.79 -15.46 -15.42
C ILE A 10 2.15 -13.97 -15.39
N ALA A 11 3.23 -13.55 -16.05
CA ALA A 11 3.60 -12.13 -16.12
C ALA A 11 2.51 -11.29 -16.80
N ARG A 12 1.95 -11.77 -17.93
CA ARG A 12 0.84 -11.11 -18.62
C ARG A 12 -0.42 -11.04 -17.75
N LEU A 13 -0.77 -12.14 -17.08
CA LEU A 13 -1.88 -12.15 -16.13
C LEU A 13 -1.68 -11.14 -14.99
N ARG A 14 -0.46 -11.02 -14.46
CA ARG A 14 -0.13 -10.03 -13.42
C ARG A 14 -0.24 -8.61 -13.94
N LEU A 15 0.17 -8.31 -15.17
CA LEU A 15 0.00 -6.97 -15.76
C LEU A 15 -1.48 -6.59 -15.89
N VAL A 16 -2.35 -7.56 -16.19
CA VAL A 16 -3.80 -7.34 -16.21
C VAL A 16 -4.35 -7.18 -14.80
N ALA A 17 -4.02 -8.10 -13.87
CA ALA A 17 -4.49 -8.06 -12.48
C ALA A 17 -4.02 -6.79 -11.74
N GLN A 18 -2.83 -6.29 -12.08
CA GLN A 18 -2.29 -5.05 -11.52
C GLN A 18 -2.70 -3.80 -12.31
N ARG A 19 -3.62 -3.92 -13.28
CA ARG A 19 -4.17 -2.81 -14.06
C ARG A 19 -3.15 -1.99 -14.85
N ILE A 20 -1.99 -2.58 -15.17
CA ILE A 20 -0.96 -1.91 -15.98
C ILE A 20 -1.29 -2.00 -17.48
N HIS A 21 -1.76 -3.17 -17.93
CA HIS A 21 -2.09 -3.36 -19.35
C HIS A 21 -3.50 -2.86 -19.69
N GLN A 22 -4.43 -3.01 -18.75
CA GLN A 22 -5.81 -2.56 -18.88
C GLN A 22 -6.17 -1.78 -17.60
N PRO A 23 -6.01 -0.44 -17.64
CA PRO A 23 -6.46 0.44 -16.57
C PRO A 23 -7.93 0.12 -16.22
N GLY A 24 -8.19 -0.06 -14.94
CA GLY A 24 -9.44 -0.62 -14.42
C GLY A 24 -10.50 0.43 -14.11
N ARG A 25 -11.21 0.22 -12.99
CA ARG A 25 -12.34 1.03 -12.52
C ARG A 25 -12.02 2.54 -12.42
N ALA A 26 -13.08 3.33 -12.30
CA ALA A 26 -13.07 4.79 -12.29
C ALA A 26 -12.62 5.36 -10.92
N GLY A 27 -11.35 5.22 -10.54
CA GLY A 27 -10.81 6.08 -9.49
C GLY A 27 -9.55 5.62 -8.76
N PRO A 28 -8.87 6.55 -8.05
CA PRO A 28 -7.73 6.24 -7.20
C PRO A 28 -8.08 5.27 -6.05
N LEU A 29 -9.27 5.42 -5.45
CA LEU A 29 -9.73 4.56 -4.36
C LEU A 29 -9.85 3.10 -4.83
N GLU A 30 -10.53 2.87 -5.95
CA GLU A 30 -10.71 1.55 -6.53
C GLU A 30 -9.37 0.92 -6.92
N THR A 31 -8.45 1.72 -7.47
CA THR A 31 -7.10 1.25 -7.80
C THR A 31 -6.35 0.72 -6.59
N VAL A 32 -6.37 1.45 -5.47
CA VAL A 32 -5.70 1.02 -4.24
C VAL A 32 -6.44 -0.16 -3.60
N THR A 33 -7.78 -0.18 -3.67
CA THR A 33 -8.60 -1.30 -3.18
C THR A 33 -8.25 -2.61 -3.90
N ASP A 34 -8.18 -2.59 -5.24
CA ASP A 34 -7.86 -3.75 -6.07
C ASP A 34 -6.44 -4.30 -5.76
N LEU A 35 -5.51 -3.43 -5.39
CA LEU A 35 -4.12 -3.80 -5.06
C LEU A 35 -3.88 -4.04 -3.57
N THR A 36 -4.87 -3.73 -2.72
CA THR A 36 -4.85 -3.76 -1.24
C THR A 36 -3.84 -2.81 -0.59
N ALA A 37 -2.61 -2.74 -1.11
CA ALA A 37 -1.56 -1.86 -0.61
C ALA A 37 -0.54 -1.55 -1.70
N MET A 38 -0.12 -0.29 -1.79
CA MET A 38 0.91 0.17 -2.72
C MET A 38 2.07 0.78 -1.95
N GLN A 39 3.32 0.47 -2.32
CA GLN A 39 4.50 1.06 -1.68
C GLN A 39 4.45 2.59 -1.82
N GLY A 40 4.58 3.31 -0.71
CA GLY A 40 4.35 4.76 -0.62
C GLY A 40 5.48 5.53 0.09
N GLN A 41 6.65 4.90 0.25
CA GLN A 41 7.82 5.56 0.85
C GLN A 41 8.23 6.80 0.04
N ASP A 42 8.26 6.67 -1.29
CA ASP A 42 8.39 7.78 -2.22
C ASP A 42 6.99 8.23 -2.66
N LEU A 43 6.61 9.46 -2.27
CA LEU A 43 5.27 9.98 -2.55
C LEU A 43 5.03 10.23 -4.05
N PRO A 44 5.93 10.90 -4.81
CA PRO A 44 5.77 11.03 -6.25
C PRO A 44 5.59 9.68 -6.97
N GLY A 45 6.38 8.68 -6.60
CA GLY A 45 6.31 7.33 -7.16
C GLY A 45 4.96 6.65 -6.95
N VAL A 46 4.37 6.75 -5.75
CA VAL A 46 3.05 6.14 -5.50
C VAL A 46 1.91 6.92 -6.15
N LEU A 47 1.99 8.25 -6.22
CA LEU A 47 1.02 9.06 -6.95
C LEU A 47 1.00 8.69 -8.45
N TRP A 48 2.17 8.59 -9.06
CA TRP A 48 2.30 8.12 -10.45
C TRP A 48 1.76 6.69 -10.62
N SER A 49 2.11 5.79 -9.70
CA SER A 49 1.68 4.39 -9.76
C SER A 49 0.16 4.24 -9.68
N ILE A 50 -0.52 5.06 -8.86
CA ILE A 50 -1.98 5.08 -8.77
C ILE A 50 -2.58 5.70 -10.06
N GLY A 51 -2.06 6.84 -10.49
CA GLY A 51 -2.51 7.53 -11.71
C GLY A 51 -2.38 6.66 -12.97
N LEU A 52 -1.26 5.94 -13.14
CA LEU A 52 -1.04 5.00 -14.25
C LEU A 52 -2.15 3.94 -14.39
N ARG A 53 -2.79 3.59 -13.29
CA ARG A 53 -3.81 2.52 -13.22
C ARG A 53 -5.24 3.05 -13.20
N THR A 54 -5.40 4.37 -13.10
CA THR A 54 -6.69 5.06 -13.03
C THR A 54 -6.93 5.82 -14.34
N PRO A 55 -7.85 5.37 -15.20
CA PRO A 55 -8.15 6.07 -16.46
C PRO A 55 -8.49 7.55 -16.22
N ASP A 56 -7.96 8.43 -17.05
CA ASP A 56 -8.23 9.88 -17.08
C ASP A 56 -7.94 10.66 -15.78
N ALA A 57 -7.36 10.01 -14.77
CA ALA A 57 -7.03 10.67 -13.51
C ALA A 57 -5.79 11.56 -13.64
N THR A 58 -5.87 12.72 -13.01
CA THR A 58 -4.74 13.61 -12.79
C THR A 58 -4.09 13.32 -11.43
N GLU A 59 -2.88 13.85 -11.21
CA GLU A 59 -2.27 13.83 -9.88
C GLU A 59 -3.17 14.51 -8.82
N ALA A 60 -3.91 15.56 -9.20
CA ALA A 60 -4.82 16.25 -8.31
C ALA A 60 -5.97 15.35 -7.84
N ASP A 61 -6.49 14.49 -8.71
CA ASP A 61 -7.55 13.53 -8.34
C ASP A 61 -7.05 12.50 -7.31
N VAL A 62 -5.82 12.03 -7.47
CA VAL A 62 -5.19 11.11 -6.51
C VAL A 62 -4.98 11.80 -5.17
N ARG A 63 -4.49 13.05 -5.16
CA ARG A 63 -4.31 13.84 -3.93
C ARG A 63 -5.65 14.11 -3.25
N ALA A 64 -6.69 14.43 -4.00
CA ALA A 64 -8.02 14.66 -3.45
C ALA A 64 -8.58 13.40 -2.75
N ALA A 65 -8.22 12.19 -3.18
CA ALA A 65 -8.59 10.96 -2.48
C ALA A 65 -7.89 10.83 -1.11
N PHE A 66 -6.66 11.33 -0.96
CA PHE A 66 -6.02 11.47 0.36
C PHE A 66 -6.73 12.53 1.21
N ASP A 67 -7.07 13.68 0.63
CA ASP A 67 -7.72 14.78 1.34
C ASP A 67 -9.12 14.39 1.86
N ARG A 68 -9.83 13.52 1.13
CA ARG A 68 -11.10 12.90 1.55
C ARG A 68 -10.94 11.73 2.52
N ALA A 69 -9.71 11.38 2.89
CA ALA A 69 -9.37 10.22 3.73
C ALA A 69 -9.82 8.85 3.17
N GLU A 70 -10.06 8.77 1.86
CA GLU A 70 -10.31 7.50 1.15
C GLU A 70 -9.03 6.67 1.01
N LEU A 71 -7.89 7.36 0.93
CA LEU A 71 -6.56 6.77 0.93
C LEU A 71 -5.78 7.24 2.15
N VAL A 72 -5.06 6.33 2.78
CA VAL A 72 -4.20 6.62 3.92
C VAL A 72 -2.80 6.08 3.68
N ARG A 73 -1.79 6.75 4.24
CA ARG A 73 -0.40 6.31 4.18
C ARG A 73 0.10 5.95 5.57
N SER A 74 0.49 4.70 5.76
CA SER A 74 0.93 4.15 7.07
C SER A 74 2.04 3.11 6.89
N TRP A 75 2.48 2.47 7.99
CA TRP A 75 3.50 1.41 8.00
C TRP A 75 2.91 0.02 8.23
N PRO A 76 2.01 -0.50 7.36
CA PRO A 76 1.29 -1.73 7.63
C PRO A 76 2.17 -2.98 7.45
N MET A 77 3.28 -2.92 6.73
CA MET A 77 4.10 -4.10 6.42
C MET A 77 5.58 -3.74 6.36
N ARG A 78 6.43 -4.63 6.91
CA ARG A 78 7.90 -4.59 6.78
C ARG A 78 8.56 -3.26 7.19
N GLY A 79 7.90 -2.45 8.02
CA GLY A 79 8.44 -1.16 8.48
C GLY A 79 8.54 -0.08 7.40
N THR A 80 7.79 -0.20 6.30
CA THR A 80 7.84 0.75 5.17
C THR A 80 6.47 1.36 4.90
N LEU A 81 6.47 2.60 4.39
CA LEU A 81 5.22 3.30 4.09
C LEU A 81 4.48 2.64 2.93
N HIS A 82 3.18 2.44 3.09
CA HIS A 82 2.28 2.00 2.03
C HIS A 82 1.02 2.88 2.02
N VAL A 83 0.46 3.05 0.83
CA VAL A 83 -0.88 3.60 0.61
C VAL A 83 -1.87 2.45 0.63
N THR A 84 -2.95 2.61 1.40
CA THR A 84 -4.03 1.64 1.58
C THR A 84 -5.35 2.37 1.70
N THR A 85 -6.46 1.64 1.66
CA THR A 85 -7.74 2.16 2.17
C THR A 85 -7.74 2.19 3.71
N PRO A 86 -8.65 2.96 4.36
CA PRO A 86 -8.87 2.89 5.80
C PRO A 86 -9.24 1.48 6.30
N ASP A 87 -9.96 0.69 5.52
CA ASP A 87 -10.40 -0.64 5.93
C ASP A 87 -9.26 -1.65 5.83
N ASP A 88 -8.47 -1.59 4.75
CA ASP A 88 -7.32 -2.46 4.56
C ASP A 88 -6.26 -2.23 5.64
N VAL A 89 -5.98 -0.98 6.02
CA VAL A 89 -4.99 -0.71 7.06
C VAL A 89 -5.44 -1.25 8.43
N ARG A 90 -6.75 -1.17 8.74
CA ARG A 90 -7.31 -1.72 9.99
C ARG A 90 -7.23 -3.25 10.02
N MET A 91 -7.36 -3.89 8.87
CA MET A 91 -7.24 -5.34 8.73
C MET A 91 -5.77 -5.81 8.78
N ILE A 92 -4.85 -5.09 8.13
CA ILE A 92 -3.44 -5.51 8.01
C ILE A 92 -2.63 -5.22 9.27
N LEU A 93 -2.79 -4.05 9.89
CA LEU A 93 -1.95 -3.64 11.02
C LEU A 93 -1.94 -4.65 12.18
N PRO A 94 -3.07 -5.24 12.61
CA PRO A 94 -3.07 -6.27 13.66
C PRO A 94 -2.22 -7.50 13.33
N LEU A 95 -2.11 -7.85 12.04
CA LEU A 95 -1.37 -9.03 11.57
C LEU A 95 0.15 -8.80 11.56
N SER A 96 0.59 -7.55 11.43
CA SER A 96 2.01 -7.20 11.24
C SER A 96 2.65 -6.49 12.42
N ARG A 97 1.86 -5.81 13.25
CA ARG A 97 2.32 -4.94 14.35
C ARG A 97 3.32 -5.62 15.27
N ASN A 98 3.04 -6.84 15.74
CA ASN A 98 3.90 -7.50 16.74
C ASN A 98 5.33 -7.70 16.20
N ARG A 99 5.46 -8.20 14.97
CA ARG A 99 6.77 -8.37 14.34
C ARG A 99 7.46 -7.02 14.10
N LEU A 100 6.69 -6.01 13.70
CA LEU A 100 7.21 -4.67 13.44
C LEU A 100 7.75 -4.01 14.71
N VAL A 101 7.00 -4.01 15.81
CA VAL A 101 7.43 -3.46 17.10
C VAL A 101 8.67 -4.18 17.62
N THR A 102 8.68 -5.51 17.59
CA THR A 102 9.86 -6.30 18.03
C THR A 102 11.11 -5.96 17.21
N SER A 103 10.96 -5.72 15.90
CA SER A 103 12.09 -5.36 15.05
C SER A 103 12.75 -4.02 15.41
N PHE A 104 12.03 -3.13 16.09
CA PHE A 104 12.56 -1.83 16.53
C PHE A 104 13.19 -1.85 17.92
N ALA A 105 13.17 -2.98 18.65
CA ALA A 105 13.65 -3.03 20.03
C ALA A 105 15.10 -2.56 20.22
N THR A 106 16.01 -2.94 19.32
CA THR A 106 17.40 -2.46 19.37
C THR A 106 17.49 -0.96 19.11
N ARG A 107 16.78 -0.48 18.08
CA ARG A 107 16.77 0.94 17.72
C ARG A 107 16.17 1.80 18.84
N HIS A 108 15.14 1.31 19.52
CA HIS A 108 14.56 1.96 20.69
C HIS A 108 15.59 2.11 21.82
N ARG A 109 16.37 1.06 22.14
CA ARG A 109 17.44 1.15 23.15
C ARG A 109 18.51 2.18 22.79
N GLU A 110 18.94 2.22 21.53
CA GLU A 110 19.93 3.21 21.05
C GLU A 110 19.43 4.65 21.17
N LEU A 111 18.12 4.85 20.99
CA LEU A 111 17.48 6.16 21.04
C LEU A 111 16.94 6.51 22.43
N GLY A 112 17.09 5.62 23.42
CA GLY A 112 16.52 5.81 24.76
C GLY A 112 14.98 5.78 24.79
N ILE A 113 14.33 5.19 23.79
CA ILE A 113 12.87 5.05 23.70
C ILE A 113 12.44 3.85 24.54
N THR A 114 11.59 4.08 25.53
CA THR A 114 11.04 3.08 26.45
C THR A 114 9.62 2.69 26.05
N ALA A 115 9.07 1.65 26.70
CA ALA A 115 7.67 1.28 26.51
C ALA A 115 6.69 2.37 26.95
N GLU A 116 7.08 3.24 27.89
CA GLU A 116 6.28 4.39 28.33
C GLU A 116 6.18 5.45 27.22
N ASP A 117 7.24 5.66 26.45
CA ASP A 117 7.27 6.64 25.36
C ASP A 117 6.37 6.25 24.17
N VAL A 118 6.16 4.94 23.95
CA VAL A 118 5.33 4.40 22.86
C VAL A 118 3.96 3.87 23.32
N GLY A 119 3.75 3.75 24.62
CA GLY A 119 2.48 3.38 25.21
C GLY A 119 1.48 4.52 25.04
N ALA A 120 0.54 4.39 24.10
CA ALA A 120 -0.60 5.29 24.05
C ALA A 120 -1.45 5.11 25.33
N ARG A 121 -1.78 6.25 25.96
CA ARG A 121 -2.92 6.36 26.88
C ARG A 121 -4.23 6.03 26.17
#